data_AF-A0A4V2TU21-F1
#
_entry.id   AF-A0A4V2TU21-F1
#
_cell.length_a   1.000
_cell.length_b   1.000
_cell.length_c   1.000
_cell.angle_alpha   90.00
_cell.angle_beta   90.00
_cell.angle_gamma   90.00
#
_symmetry.space_group_name_H-M   'P 1'
#
loop_
_entity.id
_entity.type
_entity.pdbx_description
1 polymer ?
#
loop_
_entity_poly.entity_id
_entity_poly.type
_entity_poly.pdbx_seq_one_letter_code
_entity_poly.pdbx_strand_id
1 'polypeptide(L)'
;MSIDHLFDHANTRYVIKQLNTINGSLSKIKRTIDHDIMRLHFFKSVDEITRRAFVRDDSALLFSETRNSLDISIDHLLDYLVGRMLTVGWIEVDQDIKSDKEVWTKMFKYYFDEFNISTFLSSRTVKTKYDEIPFEHTWKNGHINFFESVNFDLQKEDTIKNKVRRWAGQIDELKTVGEDLHLYLLANMPDSNDQMSTYISSFYQINRQII
;
A
#
# COMPACT_ATOMS: atom_id res chain seq x y z
N MET A 1 -22.33 -4.21 -12.33
CA MET A 1 -22.74 -4.51 -10.94
C MET A 1 -23.68 -3.40 -10.49
N SER A 2 -24.90 -3.71 -10.03
CA SER A 2 -25.81 -2.66 -9.49
C SER A 2 -25.34 -2.24 -8.10
N ILE A 3 -25.45 -0.95 -7.78
CA ILE A 3 -25.10 -0.40 -6.46
C ILE A 3 -25.99 -0.96 -5.35
N ASP A 4 -27.18 -1.46 -5.69
CA ASP A 4 -28.09 -2.15 -4.75
C ASP A 4 -27.45 -3.41 -4.16
N HIS A 5 -26.64 -4.14 -4.94
CA HIS A 5 -25.94 -5.36 -4.50
C HIS A 5 -24.69 -5.07 -3.66
N LEU A 6 -24.17 -3.84 -3.68
CA LEU A 6 -23.01 -3.45 -2.88
C LEU A 6 -23.41 -2.97 -1.49
N PHE A 7 -24.66 -2.54 -1.32
CA PHE A 7 -25.17 -1.96 -0.08
C PHE A 7 -26.56 -2.50 0.25
N ASP A 8 -26.66 -3.80 0.50
CA ASP A 8 -27.91 -4.56 0.72
C ASP A 8 -28.84 -3.98 1.82
N HIS A 9 -28.33 -3.09 2.67
CA HIS A 9 -29.08 -2.44 3.76
C HIS A 9 -29.08 -0.91 3.70
N ALA A 10 -28.43 -0.30 2.71
CA ALA A 10 -28.41 1.16 2.57
C ALA A 10 -29.53 1.64 1.66
N ASN A 11 -29.98 2.88 1.89
CA ASN A 11 -30.86 3.55 0.94
C ASN A 11 -30.08 3.91 -0.32
N THR A 12 -30.17 3.11 -1.38
CA THR A 12 -29.41 3.28 -2.62
C THR A 12 -29.58 4.67 -3.24
N ARG A 13 -30.80 5.24 -3.21
CA ARG A 13 -31.05 6.59 -3.74
C ARG A 13 -30.24 7.64 -2.97
N TYR A 14 -30.16 7.48 -1.65
CA TYR A 14 -29.36 8.35 -0.80
C TYR A 14 -27.86 8.19 -1.08
N VAL A 15 -27.36 6.96 -1.21
CA VAL A 15 -25.96 6.68 -1.55
C VAL A 15 -25.58 7.30 -2.90
N ILE A 16 -26.38 7.07 -3.95
CA ILE A 16 -26.17 7.66 -5.28
C ILE A 16 -26.16 9.19 -5.20
N LYS A 17 -27.10 9.80 -4.46
CA LYS A 17 -27.17 11.26 -4.27
C LYS A 17 -25.90 11.79 -3.60
N GLN A 18 -25.40 11.10 -2.57
CA GLN A 18 -24.16 11.47 -1.89
C GLN A 18 -22.95 11.33 -2.83
N LEU A 19 -22.80 10.21 -3.54
CA LEU A 19 -21.72 10.00 -4.51
C LEU A 19 -21.70 11.08 -5.61
N ASN A 20 -22.86 11.46 -6.13
CA ASN A 20 -22.96 12.54 -7.12
C ASN A 20 -22.56 13.90 -6.54
N THR A 21 -22.92 14.17 -5.29
CA THR A 21 -22.52 15.40 -4.58
C THR A 21 -21.00 15.44 -4.41
N ILE A 22 -20.40 14.33 -4.00
CA ILE A 22 -18.95 14.18 -3.83
C ILE A 22 -18.23 14.41 -5.16
N ASN A 23 -18.68 13.75 -6.22
CA ASN A 23 -18.10 13.90 -7.56
C ASN A 23 -18.18 15.36 -8.05
N GLY A 24 -19.31 16.04 -7.79
CA GLY A 24 -19.47 17.46 -8.10
C GLY A 24 -18.50 18.36 -7.33
N SER A 25 -18.33 18.12 -6.02
CA SER A 25 -17.37 18.87 -5.19
C SER A 25 -15.93 18.64 -5.61
N LEU A 26 -15.53 17.38 -5.85
CA LEU A 26 -14.19 17.05 -6.33
C LEU A 26 -13.91 17.66 -7.71
N SER A 27 -14.89 17.65 -8.60
CA SER A 27 -14.77 18.31 -9.92
C SER A 27 -14.54 19.82 -9.80
N LYS A 28 -15.18 20.49 -8.82
CA LYS A 28 -14.94 21.91 -8.55
C LYS A 28 -13.53 22.16 -8.00
N ILE A 29 -13.06 21.29 -7.09
CA ILE A 29 -11.69 21.36 -6.56
C ILE A 29 -10.69 21.16 -7.70
N LYS A 30 -10.87 20.14 -8.54
CA LYS A 30 -10.04 19.90 -9.73
C LYS A 30 -9.96 21.14 -10.62
N ARG A 31 -11.11 21.75 -10.98
CA ARG A 31 -11.13 22.99 -11.77
C ARG A 31 -10.37 24.13 -11.09
N THR A 32 -10.48 24.25 -9.77
CA THR A 32 -9.76 25.29 -9.02
C THR A 32 -8.24 25.07 -9.14
N ILE A 33 -7.78 23.82 -9.01
CA ILE A 33 -6.37 23.46 -9.19
C ILE A 33 -5.92 23.71 -10.63
N ASP A 34 -6.68 23.25 -11.62
CA ASP A 34 -6.35 23.36 -13.05
C ASP A 34 -6.29 24.84 -13.51
N HIS A 35 -7.12 25.71 -12.94
CA HIS A 35 -7.15 27.14 -13.25
C HIS A 35 -6.22 28.00 -12.39
N ASP A 36 -5.58 27.41 -11.37
CA ASP A 36 -4.64 28.14 -10.52
C ASP A 36 -3.23 28.17 -11.13
N ILE A 37 -3.11 28.98 -12.17
CA ILE A 37 -1.86 29.22 -12.90
C ILE A 37 -0.74 29.74 -11.97
N MET A 38 -1.10 30.42 -10.88
CA MET A 38 -0.17 31.00 -9.90
C MET A 38 0.17 30.04 -8.74
N ARG A 39 -0.43 28.84 -8.69
CA ARG A 39 -0.28 27.84 -7.62
C ARG A 39 -0.49 28.40 -6.21
N LEU A 40 -1.42 29.34 -6.05
CA LEU A 40 -1.71 29.99 -4.76
C LEU A 40 -2.52 29.08 -3.81
N HIS A 41 -3.28 28.13 -4.37
CA HIS A 41 -4.06 27.13 -3.66
C HIS A 41 -3.30 25.81 -3.63
N PHE A 42 -2.44 25.67 -2.62
CA PHE A 42 -1.80 24.41 -2.30
C PHE A 42 -2.59 23.67 -1.24
N PHE A 43 -3.01 22.44 -1.55
CA PHE A 43 -3.55 21.53 -0.55
C PHE A 43 -2.39 20.82 0.15
N LYS A 44 -2.34 20.89 1.48
CA LYS A 44 -1.26 20.33 2.29
C LYS A 44 -1.38 18.82 2.45
N SER A 45 -2.58 18.28 2.30
CA SER A 45 -2.86 16.85 2.47
C SER A 45 -4.11 16.40 1.72
N VAL A 46 -4.22 15.10 1.52
CA VAL A 46 -5.45 14.47 1.02
C VAL A 46 -6.63 14.70 1.97
N ASP A 47 -6.38 14.72 3.28
CA ASP A 47 -7.39 15.06 4.30
C ASP A 47 -7.97 16.48 4.13
N GLU A 48 -7.15 17.45 3.71
CA GLU A 48 -7.64 18.80 3.42
C GLU A 48 -8.58 18.82 2.19
N ILE A 49 -8.23 18.05 1.16
CA ILE A 49 -9.03 17.91 -0.06
C ILE A 49 -10.37 17.22 0.26
N THR A 50 -10.33 16.13 1.03
CA THR A 50 -11.55 15.40 1.41
C THR A 50 -12.44 16.28 2.28
N ARG A 51 -11.93 16.90 3.35
CA ARG A 51 -12.74 17.79 4.21
C ARG A 51 -13.40 18.94 3.46
N ARG A 52 -12.83 19.40 2.35
CA ARG A 52 -13.42 20.43 1.50
C ARG A 52 -14.47 19.87 0.53
N ALA A 53 -14.30 18.63 0.08
CA ALA A 53 -15.26 17.95 -0.77
C ALA A 53 -16.51 17.47 0.00
N PHE A 54 -16.36 17.17 1.30
CA PHE A 54 -17.40 16.63 2.16
C PHE A 54 -18.00 17.70 3.09
N VAL A 55 -19.33 17.72 3.18
CA VAL A 55 -20.03 18.44 4.25
C VAL A 55 -20.05 17.52 5.47
N ARG A 56 -19.53 17.99 6.62
CA ARG A 56 -19.73 17.32 7.90
C ARG A 56 -21.16 17.56 8.36
N ASP A 57 -22.06 16.69 7.93
CA ASP A 57 -23.43 16.60 8.45
C ASP A 57 -23.60 15.24 9.15
N ASP A 58 -24.55 15.14 10.07
CA ASP A 58 -24.85 13.93 10.87
C ASP A 58 -25.36 12.77 9.99
N SER A 59 -25.58 13.03 8.70
CA SER A 59 -25.98 12.09 7.66
C SER A 59 -24.87 11.75 6.65
N ALA A 60 -23.66 12.30 6.83
CA ALA A 60 -22.56 12.17 5.88
C ALA A 60 -21.84 10.82 5.95
N LEU A 61 -21.33 10.37 4.79
CA LEU A 61 -20.43 9.22 4.72
C LEU A 61 -19.16 9.51 5.52
N LEU A 62 -18.81 8.60 6.43
CA LEU A 62 -17.57 8.67 7.20
C LEU A 62 -16.46 7.98 6.42
N PHE A 63 -15.36 8.70 6.19
CA PHE A 63 -14.15 8.13 5.59
C PHE A 63 -13.23 7.62 6.69
N SER A 64 -12.47 6.57 6.38
CA SER A 64 -11.36 6.16 7.22
C SER A 64 -10.28 7.25 7.27
N GLU A 65 -9.32 7.08 8.17
CA GLU A 65 -8.09 7.87 8.15
C GLU A 65 -7.38 7.78 6.80
N THR A 66 -6.60 8.81 6.46
CA THR A 66 -5.80 8.83 5.24
C THR A 66 -4.73 7.74 5.32
N ARG A 67 -4.80 6.79 4.38
CA ARG A 67 -3.79 5.74 4.24
C ARG A 67 -2.80 6.12 3.14
N ASN A 68 -1.53 5.81 3.37
CA ASN A 68 -0.46 6.03 2.39
C ASN A 68 0.03 4.67 1.89
N SER A 69 0.17 4.52 0.59
CA SER A 69 0.75 3.32 -0.05
C SER A 69 1.78 3.74 -1.10
N LEU A 70 2.73 2.86 -1.37
CA LEU A 70 3.66 2.99 -2.49
C LEU A 70 3.19 2.01 -3.57
N ASP A 71 2.99 2.51 -4.79
CA ASP A 71 2.49 1.72 -5.91
C ASP A 71 3.16 2.17 -7.22
N ILE A 72 3.17 1.28 -8.20
CA ILE A 72 3.80 1.48 -9.51
C ILE A 72 2.97 2.45 -10.35
N SER A 73 1.65 2.44 -10.19
CA SER A 73 0.76 3.40 -10.83
C SER A 73 -0.51 3.68 -10.02
N ILE A 74 -1.09 4.85 -10.23
CA ILE A 74 -2.37 5.23 -9.61
C ILE A 74 -3.51 4.36 -10.15
N ASP A 75 -3.48 3.99 -11.43
CA ASP A 75 -4.53 3.18 -12.06
C ASP A 75 -4.55 1.75 -11.49
N HIS A 76 -3.38 1.10 -11.39
CA HIS A 76 -3.26 -0.21 -10.75
C HIS A 76 -3.65 -0.18 -9.27
N LEU A 77 -3.25 0.86 -8.53
CA LEU A 77 -3.68 1.04 -7.15
C LEU A 77 -5.21 1.16 -7.06
N LEU A 78 -5.83 1.91 -7.98
CA LEU A 78 -7.28 2.06 -8.03
C LEU A 78 -7.97 0.73 -8.33
N ASP A 79 -7.50 -0.02 -9.33
CA ASP A 79 -8.03 -1.34 -9.67
C ASP A 79 -7.91 -2.32 -8.50
N TYR A 80 -6.75 -2.35 -7.83
CA TYR A 80 -6.53 -3.14 -6.62
C TYR A 80 -7.49 -2.73 -5.49
N LEU A 81 -7.66 -1.43 -5.23
CA LEU A 81 -8.55 -0.93 -4.19
C LEU A 81 -10.01 -1.22 -4.50
N VAL A 82 -10.43 -1.04 -5.76
CA VAL A 82 -11.78 -1.37 -6.25
C VAL A 82 -12.03 -2.86 -6.09
N GLY A 83 -11.07 -3.69 -6.52
CA GLY A 83 -11.06 -5.13 -6.29
C GLY A 83 -11.28 -5.42 -4.82
N ARG A 84 -10.32 -5.06 -3.96
CA ARG A 84 -10.37 -5.33 -2.52
C ARG A 84 -11.63 -4.83 -1.82
N MET A 85 -12.09 -3.61 -2.12
CA MET A 85 -13.19 -2.97 -1.37
C MET A 85 -14.58 -3.36 -1.88
N LEU A 86 -14.75 -3.58 -3.20
CA LEU A 86 -16.05 -3.94 -3.78
C LEU A 86 -16.27 -5.45 -3.86
N THR A 87 -15.23 -6.24 -3.61
CA THR A 87 -15.34 -7.70 -3.53
C THR A 87 -15.55 -8.22 -2.11
N VAL A 88 -15.69 -7.33 -1.13
CA VAL A 88 -16.13 -7.68 0.23
C VAL A 88 -17.55 -8.25 0.13
N GLY A 89 -17.64 -9.56 -0.01
CA GLY A 89 -18.86 -10.34 -0.24
C GLY A 89 -18.76 -11.39 -1.36
N TRP A 90 -17.79 -11.29 -2.28
CA TRP A 90 -17.73 -12.13 -3.49
C TRP A 90 -16.33 -12.61 -3.89
N ILE A 91 -15.35 -12.57 -2.99
CA ILE A 91 -14.05 -13.18 -3.22
C ILE A 91 -13.76 -14.18 -2.11
N GLU A 92 -14.21 -15.41 -2.34
CA GLU A 92 -13.34 -16.56 -2.09
C GLU A 92 -12.28 -16.55 -3.21
N VAL A 93 -11.26 -15.72 -3.03
CA VAL A 93 -9.92 -16.14 -3.46
C VAL A 93 -9.19 -16.33 -2.15
N ASP A 94 -9.58 -17.41 -1.48
CA ASP A 94 -8.77 -18.08 -0.48
C ASP A 94 -7.52 -18.61 -1.20
N GLN A 95 -6.65 -17.70 -1.60
CA GLN A 95 -5.25 -18.05 -1.67
C GLN A 95 -4.74 -17.81 -0.27
N ASP A 96 -4.92 -18.83 0.57
CA ASP A 96 -4.26 -18.98 1.86
C ASP A 96 -2.75 -18.81 1.62
N ILE A 97 -2.26 -17.56 1.67
CA ILE A 97 -0.86 -17.20 1.48
C ILE A 97 -0.17 -17.51 2.79
N LYS A 98 0.56 -18.62 2.81
CA LYS A 98 1.16 -19.15 4.03
C LYS A 98 2.59 -18.69 4.23
N SER A 99 3.24 -18.21 3.18
CA SER A 99 4.70 -17.98 3.19
C SER A 99 5.13 -16.77 2.38
N ASP A 100 6.35 -16.30 2.69
CA ASP A 100 7.01 -15.19 1.98
C ASP A 100 7.17 -15.49 0.48
N LYS A 101 7.54 -16.73 0.13
CA LYS A 101 7.63 -17.17 -1.26
C LYS A 101 6.29 -17.08 -2.00
N GLU A 102 5.20 -17.39 -1.31
CA GLU A 102 3.87 -17.30 -1.90
C GLU A 102 3.41 -15.85 -2.09
N VAL A 103 3.83 -14.94 -1.21
CA VAL A 103 3.62 -13.50 -1.41
C VAL A 103 4.25 -13.05 -2.73
N TRP A 104 5.49 -13.47 -3.02
CA TRP A 104 6.11 -13.21 -4.32
C TRP A 104 5.32 -13.82 -5.48
N THR A 105 5.11 -15.14 -5.48
CA THR A 105 4.57 -15.83 -6.66
C THR A 105 3.09 -15.53 -6.94
N LYS A 106 2.28 -15.32 -5.90
CA LYS A 106 0.82 -15.13 -6.02
C LYS A 106 0.39 -13.66 -6.07
N MET A 107 1.12 -12.75 -5.40
CA MET A 107 0.72 -11.33 -5.36
C MET A 107 1.58 -10.45 -6.25
N PHE A 108 2.90 -10.58 -6.19
CA PHE A 108 3.79 -9.56 -6.77
C PHE A 108 4.35 -9.92 -8.14
N LYS A 109 4.67 -11.19 -8.40
CA LYS A 109 5.36 -11.64 -9.61
C LYS A 109 4.67 -11.17 -10.90
N TYR A 110 3.34 -11.22 -10.94
CA TYR A 110 2.56 -10.78 -12.11
C TYR A 110 2.87 -9.33 -12.49
N TYR A 111 2.96 -8.41 -11.52
CA TYR A 111 3.29 -7.00 -11.82
C TYR A 111 4.70 -6.86 -12.42
N PHE A 112 5.68 -7.60 -11.92
CA PHE A 112 7.03 -7.57 -12.46
C PHE A 112 7.09 -8.17 -13.87
N ASP A 113 6.30 -9.20 -14.16
CA ASP A 113 6.21 -9.81 -15.48
C ASP A 113 5.50 -8.90 -16.49
N GLU A 114 4.39 -8.27 -16.10
CA GLU A 114 3.59 -7.38 -16.94
C GLU A 114 4.44 -6.22 -17.50
N PHE A 115 5.33 -5.68 -16.67
CA PHE A 115 6.25 -4.61 -17.06
C PHE A 115 7.61 -5.10 -17.60
N ASN A 116 7.78 -6.40 -17.85
CA ASN A 116 9.05 -7.04 -18.25
C ASN A 116 10.23 -6.79 -17.28
N ILE A 117 9.95 -6.40 -16.03
CA ILE A 117 10.97 -6.12 -15.01
C ILE A 117 11.62 -7.41 -14.52
N SER A 118 10.88 -8.52 -14.46
CA SER A 118 11.38 -9.82 -13.99
C SER A 118 12.66 -10.29 -14.68
N THR A 119 12.86 -9.90 -15.96
CA THR A 119 14.05 -10.26 -16.73
C THR A 119 15.33 -9.57 -16.26
N PHE A 120 15.21 -8.47 -15.52
CA PHE A 120 16.33 -7.71 -14.95
C PHE A 120 16.63 -8.08 -13.51
N LEU A 121 15.80 -8.93 -12.89
CA LEU A 121 16.01 -9.38 -11.52
C LEU A 121 17.12 -10.42 -11.46
N SER A 122 17.99 -10.28 -10.47
CA SER A 122 19.12 -11.18 -10.22
C SER A 122 19.29 -11.41 -8.73
N SER A 123 19.85 -12.57 -8.37
CA SER A 123 20.23 -12.83 -6.98
C SER A 123 21.54 -12.12 -6.64
N ARG A 124 21.64 -11.61 -5.42
CA ARG A 124 22.82 -10.92 -4.91
C ARG A 124 22.97 -11.15 -3.42
N THR A 125 24.19 -11.37 -2.96
CA THR A 125 24.51 -11.39 -1.53
C THR A 125 25.15 -10.07 -1.13
N VAL A 126 24.65 -9.48 -0.04
CA VAL A 126 25.18 -8.26 0.56
C VAL A 126 25.99 -8.61 1.79
N LYS A 127 27.24 -8.15 1.83
CA LYS A 127 28.09 -8.30 2.99
C LYS A 127 27.91 -7.12 3.93
N THR A 128 27.36 -7.39 5.11
CA THR A 128 27.24 -6.41 6.19
C THR A 128 28.46 -6.48 7.11
N LYS A 129 28.49 -5.65 8.14
CA LYS A 129 29.55 -5.68 9.15
C LYS A 129 29.62 -7.01 9.92
N TYR A 130 28.51 -7.71 10.06
CA TYR A 130 28.38 -8.87 10.95
C TYR A 130 27.93 -10.14 10.25
N ASP A 131 27.36 -10.05 9.04
CA ASP A 131 26.78 -11.19 8.33
C ASP A 131 26.82 -11.00 6.80
N GLU A 132 26.42 -12.03 6.07
CA GLU A 132 26.18 -11.99 4.63
C GLU A 132 24.71 -12.34 4.34
N ILE A 133 23.96 -11.38 3.82
CA ILE A 133 22.52 -11.48 3.60
C ILE A 133 22.25 -11.74 2.12
N PRO A 134 21.68 -12.90 1.74
CA PRO A 134 21.29 -13.18 0.36
C PRO A 134 19.94 -12.55 0.03
N PHE A 135 19.84 -12.00 -1.18
CA PHE A 135 18.61 -11.47 -1.78
C PHE A 135 18.35 -12.16 -3.12
N GLU A 136 17.13 -12.63 -3.33
CA GLU A 136 16.76 -13.36 -4.57
C GLU A 136 16.40 -12.42 -5.72
N HIS A 137 15.76 -11.28 -5.41
CA HIS A 137 15.23 -10.35 -6.39
C HIS A 137 15.89 -8.99 -6.26
N THR A 138 16.96 -8.78 -7.02
CA THR A 138 17.74 -7.53 -7.02
C THR A 138 17.78 -6.90 -8.41
N TRP A 139 17.63 -5.57 -8.48
CA TRP A 139 17.77 -4.80 -9.71
C TRP A 139 18.71 -3.61 -9.54
N LYS A 140 19.69 -3.48 -10.44
CA LYS A 140 20.64 -2.36 -10.44
C LYS A 140 20.29 -1.36 -11.55
N ASN A 141 19.83 -0.16 -11.18
CA ASN A 141 19.42 0.91 -12.10
C ASN A 141 19.94 2.29 -11.67
N GLY A 142 21.23 2.37 -11.37
CA GLY A 142 21.86 3.55 -10.74
C GLY A 142 22.06 3.33 -9.25
N HIS A 143 21.01 2.83 -8.58
CA HIS A 143 21.05 2.30 -7.21
C HIS A 143 20.82 0.79 -7.24
N ILE A 144 21.13 0.11 -6.14
CA ILE A 144 20.83 -1.32 -5.98
C ILE A 144 19.51 -1.46 -5.23
N ASN A 145 18.49 -2.00 -5.90
CA ASN A 145 17.17 -2.20 -5.31
C ASN A 145 16.98 -3.68 -4.98
N PHE A 146 16.61 -3.96 -3.74
CA PHE A 146 16.28 -5.28 -3.24
C PHE A 146 14.77 -5.39 -3.05
N PHE A 147 14.15 -6.44 -3.57
CA PHE A 147 12.72 -6.69 -3.45
C PHE A 147 12.50 -7.95 -2.61
N GLU A 148 12.00 -7.77 -1.40
CA GLU A 148 11.81 -8.85 -0.45
C GLU A 148 10.34 -9.03 -0.10
N SER A 149 9.81 -10.20 -0.43
CA SER A 149 8.42 -10.56 -0.16
C SER A 149 8.25 -10.96 1.31
N VAL A 150 7.27 -10.36 1.99
CA VAL A 150 7.06 -10.60 3.42
C VAL A 150 5.58 -10.82 3.73
N ASN A 151 5.25 -11.98 4.29
CA ASN A 151 3.91 -12.26 4.79
C ASN A 151 3.78 -11.85 6.26
N PHE A 152 2.98 -10.84 6.54
CA PHE A 152 2.57 -10.47 7.91
C PHE A 152 1.15 -10.92 8.25
N ASP A 153 0.39 -11.43 7.28
CA ASP A 153 -0.90 -12.05 7.54
C ASP A 153 -0.72 -13.46 8.12
N LEU A 154 -0.46 -13.51 9.42
CA LEU A 154 -0.15 -14.73 10.16
C LEU A 154 -1.13 -14.89 11.32
N GLN A 155 -1.52 -16.13 11.62
CA GLN A 155 -2.51 -16.42 12.67
C GLN A 155 -2.10 -16.00 14.09
N LYS A 156 -0.80 -15.88 14.38
CA LYS A 156 -0.29 -15.61 15.73
C LYS A 156 0.43 -14.26 15.78
N GLU A 157 -0.04 -13.39 16.66
CA GLU A 157 0.54 -12.07 16.91
C GLU A 157 2.03 -12.12 17.28
N ASP A 158 2.45 -13.06 18.12
CA ASP A 158 3.88 -13.20 18.47
C ASP A 158 4.75 -13.54 17.26
N THR A 159 4.22 -14.34 16.32
CA THR A 159 4.94 -14.66 15.07
C THR A 159 5.13 -13.41 14.23
N ILE A 160 4.09 -12.56 14.13
CA ILE A 160 4.18 -11.27 13.42
C ILE A 160 5.23 -10.37 14.10
N LYS A 161 5.14 -10.19 15.43
CA LYS A 161 6.08 -9.34 16.19
C LYS A 161 7.52 -9.79 16.04
N ASN A 162 7.78 -11.10 16.11
CA ASN A 162 9.12 -11.66 15.94
C ASN A 162 9.64 -11.43 14.51
N LYS A 163 8.77 -11.57 13.50
CA LYS A 163 9.12 -11.31 12.11
C LYS A 163 9.44 -9.84 11.85
N VAL A 164 8.66 -8.92 12.42
CA VAL A 164 8.93 -7.48 12.36
C VAL A 164 10.28 -7.15 13.00
N ARG A 165 10.56 -7.69 14.18
CA ARG A 165 11.86 -7.46 14.86
C ARG A 165 13.04 -8.01 14.05
N ARG A 166 12.89 -9.18 13.44
CA ARG A 166 13.92 -9.77 12.57
C ARG A 166 14.24 -8.87 11.39
N TRP A 167 13.23 -8.41 10.67
CA TRP A 167 13.41 -7.48 9.55
C TRP A 167 13.96 -6.14 9.98
N ALA A 168 13.53 -5.60 11.13
CA ALA A 168 14.10 -4.38 11.70
C ALA A 168 15.61 -4.54 12.00
N GLY A 169 16.03 -5.70 12.51
CA GLY A 169 17.44 -6.02 12.71
C GLY A 169 18.22 -6.10 11.39
N GLN A 170 17.69 -6.81 10.39
CA GLN A 170 18.32 -6.90 9.06
C GLN A 170 18.46 -5.52 8.40
N ILE A 171 17.43 -4.68 8.51
CA ILE A 171 17.46 -3.30 8.04
C ILE A 171 18.58 -2.50 8.71
N ASP A 172 18.76 -2.65 10.03
CA ASP A 172 19.82 -1.94 10.75
C ASP A 172 21.21 -2.42 10.33
N GLU A 173 21.38 -3.71 10.08
CA GLU A 173 22.62 -4.27 9.54
C GLU A 173 22.91 -3.76 8.12
N LEU A 174 21.89 -3.63 7.26
CA LEU A 174 22.05 -3.11 5.90
C LEU A 174 22.53 -1.65 5.89
N LYS A 175 22.23 -0.84 6.90
CA LYS A 175 22.77 0.53 7.04
C LYS A 175 24.30 0.55 7.23
N THR A 176 24.92 -0.57 7.59
CA THR A 176 26.38 -0.68 7.73
C THR A 176 27.10 -0.88 6.39
N VAL A 177 26.35 -1.13 5.31
CA VAL A 177 26.89 -1.37 3.97
C VAL A 177 27.30 -0.02 3.36
N GLY A 178 28.51 0.04 2.80
CA GLY A 178 29.04 1.25 2.17
C GLY A 178 28.54 1.53 0.75
N GLU A 179 27.53 0.77 0.29
CA GLU A 179 26.92 0.92 -1.03
C GLU A 179 25.55 1.61 -0.88
N ASP A 180 25.17 2.38 -1.89
CA ASP A 180 23.86 3.01 -1.94
C ASP A 180 22.81 1.98 -2.39
N LEU A 181 21.95 1.59 -1.45
CA LEU A 181 21.01 0.48 -1.59
C LEU A 181 19.62 0.84 -1.07
N HIS A 182 18.60 0.35 -1.78
CA HIS A 182 17.21 0.50 -1.42
C HIS A 182 16.60 -0.88 -1.15
N LEU A 183 15.89 -1.03 -0.03
CA LEU A 183 15.15 -2.25 0.30
C LEU A 183 13.65 -1.99 0.22
N TYR A 184 12.97 -2.74 -0.65
CA TYR A 184 11.52 -2.73 -0.81
C TYR A 184 10.94 -4.00 -0.19
N LEU A 185 10.22 -3.85 0.92
CA LEU A 185 9.44 -4.95 1.50
C LEU A 185 8.08 -5.04 0.82
N LEU A 186 7.90 -6.08 0.00
CA LEU A 186 6.65 -6.40 -0.69
C LEU A 186 5.76 -7.20 0.27
N ALA A 187 5.01 -6.46 1.10
CA ALA A 187 4.33 -7.03 2.25
C ALA A 187 2.87 -7.43 1.97
N ASN A 188 2.50 -8.65 2.35
CA ASN A 188 1.11 -9.02 2.59
C ASN A 188 0.74 -8.63 4.04
N MET A 189 -0.18 -7.69 4.19
CA MET A 189 -0.58 -7.16 5.49
C MET A 189 -1.83 -7.88 6.00
N PRO A 190 -1.99 -8.06 7.32
CA PRO A 190 -3.22 -8.62 7.88
C PRO A 190 -4.44 -7.75 7.52
N ASP A 191 -5.53 -8.39 7.13
CA ASP A 191 -6.76 -7.75 6.62
C ASP A 191 -7.53 -6.95 7.67
N SER A 192 -7.33 -7.25 8.96
CA SER A 192 -7.96 -6.53 10.06
C SER A 192 -7.31 -5.15 10.25
N ASN A 193 -8.14 -4.15 10.55
CA ASN A 193 -7.78 -2.79 10.96
C ASN A 193 -7.12 -2.79 12.36
N ASP A 194 -6.09 -3.61 12.51
CA ASP A 194 -5.60 -4.13 13.76
C ASP A 194 -4.48 -3.25 14.32
N GLN A 195 -4.33 -3.29 15.65
CA GLN A 195 -3.18 -2.72 16.34
C GLN A 195 -1.86 -3.25 15.73
N MET A 196 -1.91 -4.45 15.16
CA MET A 196 -0.78 -5.07 14.47
C MET A 196 -0.36 -4.33 13.20
N SER A 197 -1.30 -3.91 12.34
CA SER A 197 -0.98 -3.14 11.13
C SER A 197 -0.34 -1.80 11.49
N THR A 198 -0.78 -1.19 12.60
CA THR A 198 -0.15 0.02 13.17
C THR A 198 1.24 -0.28 13.73
N TYR A 199 1.41 -1.38 14.46
CA TYR A 199 2.70 -1.82 15.00
C TYR A 199 3.72 -2.06 13.88
N ILE A 200 3.35 -2.82 12.85
CA ILE A 200 4.17 -3.07 11.66
C ILE A 200 4.55 -1.74 11.02
N SER A 201 3.57 -0.89 10.74
CA SER A 201 3.80 0.42 10.10
C SER A 201 4.68 1.33 10.94
N SER A 202 4.57 1.30 12.28
CA SER A 202 5.40 2.13 13.16
C SER A 202 6.88 1.77 13.04
N PHE A 203 7.22 0.48 12.96
CA PHE A 203 8.60 0.02 12.82
C PHE A 203 9.23 0.37 11.47
N TYR A 204 8.43 0.38 10.40
CA TYR A 204 8.93 0.68 9.05
C TYR A 204 8.80 2.16 8.67
N GLN A 205 7.83 2.92 9.19
CA GLN A 205 7.76 4.39 9.04
C GLN A 205 8.85 5.10 9.83
N ILE A 206 9.25 4.59 11.01
CA ILE A 206 10.42 5.10 11.74
C ILE A 206 11.71 4.92 10.92
N ASN A 207 11.73 3.94 10.01
CA ASN A 207 12.82 3.67 9.08
C ASN A 207 12.65 4.34 7.70
N ARG A 208 11.78 5.34 7.52
CA ARG A 208 11.73 6.19 6.30
C ARG A 208 12.98 7.03 6.05
N GLN A 209 14.02 6.88 6.88
CA GLN A 209 15.39 7.28 6.58
C GLN A 209 16.23 6.09 6.06
N ILE A 210 15.63 5.22 5.25
CA ILE A 210 16.41 4.41 4.34
C ILE A 210 16.28 5.12 3.00
N ILE A 211 17.41 5.74 2.66
CA ILE A 211 17.76 6.42 1.42
C ILE A 211 17.40 5.52 0.25
#